data_AF-A0AAV3Y4G9-F1
#
_entry.id   AF-A0AAV3Y4G9-F1
#
_cell.length_a   1.000
_cell.length_b   1.000
_cell.length_c   1.000
_cell.angle_alpha   90.00
_cell.angle_beta   90.00
_cell.angle_gamma   90.00
#
_symmetry.space_group_name_H-M   'P 1'
#
loop_
_entity.id
_entity.type
_entity.pdbx_description
1 polymer ?
#
loop_
_entity_poly.entity_id
_entity_poly.type
_entity_poly.pdbx_seq_one_letter_code
_entity_poly.pdbx_strand_id
1 'polypeptide(L)'
;MELHQITSTQIISQLLEKVRPVFKALVETELLKKCLESYTQNANECLNDTIWKLCPKHKYHGFTTVKTAVAIAVAVFNDGTKSYIAIMEEMGLKSTRYFTK
;
A
#
# COMPACT_ATOMS: atom_id res chain seq x y z
N MET A 1 20.19 48.69 -19.74
CA MET A 1 20.35 47.28 -19.30
C MET A 1 19.17 46.99 -18.38
N GLU A 2 18.01 46.72 -18.99
CA GLU A 2 16.77 46.55 -18.24
C GLU A 2 16.74 45.16 -17.61
N LEU A 3 16.73 45.13 -16.28
CA LEU A 3 16.48 43.93 -15.51
C LEU A 3 15.00 43.58 -15.71
N HIS A 4 14.73 42.57 -16.53
CA HIS A 4 13.42 41.93 -16.62
C HIS A 4 12.99 41.44 -15.23
N GLN A 5 12.24 42.26 -14.50
CA GLN A 5 11.58 41.87 -13.26
C GLN A 5 10.46 40.92 -13.62
N ILE A 6 10.71 39.61 -13.50
CA ILE A 6 9.67 38.60 -13.60
C ILE A 6 8.69 38.85 -12.44
N THR A 7 7.52 39.37 -12.76
CA THR A 7 6.45 39.61 -11.79
C THR A 7 5.93 38.28 -11.25
N SER A 8 5.49 38.24 -9.99
CA SER A 8 5.01 37.00 -9.34
C SER A 8 3.92 36.28 -10.16
N THR A 9 3.11 37.03 -10.91
CA THR A 9 2.09 36.51 -11.82
C THR A 9 2.68 35.69 -12.98
N GLN A 10 3.84 36.09 -13.50
CA GLN A 10 4.55 35.40 -14.58
C GLN A 10 5.17 34.07 -14.12
N ILE A 11 5.61 33.99 -12.86
CA ILE A 11 6.11 32.74 -12.25
C ILE A 11 4.95 31.75 -12.09
N ILE A 12 3.81 32.24 -11.59
CA ILE A 12 2.63 31.40 -11.38
C ILE A 12 2.08 30.87 -12.71
N SER A 13 2.08 31.68 -13.78
CA SER A 13 1.61 31.23 -15.10
C SER A 13 2.50 30.13 -15.67
N GLN A 14 3.82 30.28 -15.62
CA GLN A 14 4.78 29.27 -16.07
C GLN A 14 4.69 27.98 -15.25
N LEU A 15 4.52 28.09 -13.92
CA LEU A 15 4.31 26.94 -13.05
C LEU A 15 3.01 26.21 -13.41
N LEU A 16 1.92 26.95 -13.63
CA LEU A 16 0.63 26.38 -14.04
C LEU A 16 0.72 25.65 -15.38
N GLU A 17 1.48 26.18 -16.35
CA GLU A 17 1.69 25.49 -17.63
C GLU A 17 2.40 24.14 -17.47
N LYS A 18 3.30 24.02 -16.49
CA LYS A 18 3.99 22.75 -16.19
C LYS A 18 3.17 21.80 -15.33
N VAL A 19 2.44 22.32 -14.34
CA VAL A 19 1.69 21.51 -13.37
C VAL A 19 0.35 21.04 -13.95
N ARG A 20 -0.33 21.86 -14.74
CA ARG A 20 -1.65 21.53 -15.33
C ARG A 20 -1.70 20.19 -16.08
N PRO A 21 -0.75 19.84 -16.98
CA PRO A 21 -0.78 18.55 -17.65
C PRO A 21 -0.60 17.38 -16.69
N VAL A 22 0.27 17.52 -15.68
CA VAL A 22 0.47 16.49 -14.64
C VAL A 22 -0.79 16.31 -13.81
N PHE A 23 -1.39 17.42 -13.37
CA PHE A 23 -2.64 17.38 -12.61
C PHE A 23 -3.76 16.72 -13.42
N LYS A 24 -3.93 17.08 -14.70
CA LYS A 24 -4.92 16.46 -15.60
C LYS A 24 -4.70 14.95 -15.77
N ALA A 25 -3.46 14.51 -15.91
CA ALA A 25 -3.14 13.08 -15.98
C ALA A 25 -3.45 12.36 -14.66
N LEU A 26 -3.14 12.99 -13.51
CA LEU A 26 -3.41 12.41 -12.19
C LEU A 26 -4.90 12.32 -11.85
N VAL A 27 -5.75 13.19 -12.42
CA VAL A 27 -7.21 13.15 -12.22
C VAL A 27 -7.96 12.40 -13.33
N GLU A 28 -7.26 11.72 -14.24
CA GLU A 28 -7.91 10.92 -15.28
C GLU A 28 -8.75 9.80 -14.65
N THR A 29 -10.01 9.68 -15.06
CA THR A 29 -10.96 8.73 -14.46
C THR A 29 -10.44 7.29 -14.49
N GLU A 30 -9.76 6.88 -15.56
CA GLU A 30 -9.19 5.54 -15.68
C GLU A 30 -8.03 5.29 -14.70
N LEU A 31 -7.25 6.34 -14.37
CA LEU A 31 -6.23 6.26 -13.33
C LEU A 31 -6.86 6.21 -11.94
N LEU A 32 -7.86 7.06 -11.69
CA LEU A 32 -8.56 7.13 -10.40
C LEU A 32 -9.34 5.85 -10.08
N LYS A 33 -9.92 5.18 -11.09
CA LYS A 33 -10.57 3.87 -10.93
C LYS A 33 -9.60 2.82 -10.35
N LYS A 34 -8.34 2.81 -10.79
CA LYS A 34 -7.31 1.91 -10.24
C LYS A 34 -7.01 2.19 -8.76
N CYS A 35 -7.13 3.44 -8.33
CA CYS A 35 -6.97 3.81 -6.92
C CYS A 35 -8.15 3.31 -6.06
N LEU A 36 -9.37 3.23 -6.60
CA LEU A 36 -10.54 2.68 -5.89
C LEU A 36 -10.38 1.18 -5.62
N GLU A 37 -9.74 0.47 -6.54
CA GLU A 37 -9.48 -0.96 -6.43
C GLU A 37 -8.19 -1.26 -5.65
N SER A 38 -7.54 -0.23 -5.09
CA SER A 38 -6.28 -0.33 -4.33
C SER A 38 -5.11 -0.94 -5.11
N TYR A 39 -5.15 -0.94 -6.45
CA TYR A 39 -4.11 -1.53 -7.30
C TYR A 39 -2.77 -0.79 -7.28
N THR A 40 -2.72 0.43 -6.74
CA THR A 40 -1.53 1.28 -6.72
C THR A 40 -0.67 1.16 -5.45
N GLN A 41 -1.01 0.24 -4.54
CA GLN A 41 -0.10 -0.10 -3.45
C GLN A 41 1.03 -0.95 -4.01
N ASN A 42 2.28 -0.50 -3.87
CA ASN A 42 3.45 -1.30 -4.19
C ASN A 42 3.32 -2.66 -3.47
N ALA A 43 3.06 -3.74 -4.22
CA ALA A 43 2.78 -5.06 -3.66
C ALA A 43 3.91 -5.51 -2.71
N ASN A 44 5.15 -5.12 -3.00
CA ASN A 44 6.29 -5.39 -2.15
C ASN A 44 6.22 -4.64 -0.82
N GLU A 45 5.77 -3.37 -0.80
CA GLU A 45 5.58 -2.61 0.44
C GLU A 45 4.43 -3.16 1.27
N CYS A 46 3.31 -3.52 0.63
CA CYS A 46 2.15 -4.07 1.33
C CYS A 46 2.43 -5.45 1.94
N LEU A 47 3.12 -6.34 1.21
CA LEU A 47 3.55 -7.62 1.74
C LEU A 47 4.54 -7.44 2.90
N ASN A 48 5.52 -6.56 2.72
CA ASN A 48 6.49 -6.23 3.76
C ASN A 48 5.78 -5.72 5.02
N ASP A 49 4.87 -4.74 4.90
CA ASP A 49 4.08 -4.24 6.03
C ASP A 49 3.33 -5.36 6.77
N THR A 50 2.74 -6.30 6.02
CA THR A 50 2.07 -7.47 6.61
C THR A 50 3.05 -8.37 7.38
N ILE A 51 4.24 -8.64 6.83
CA ILE A 51 5.30 -9.40 7.53
C ILE A 51 5.70 -8.68 8.83
N TRP A 52 5.89 -7.36 8.80
CA TRP A 52 6.37 -6.59 9.96
C TRP A 52 5.30 -6.39 11.03
N LYS A 53 4.01 -6.46 10.68
CA LYS A 53 2.92 -6.56 11.65
C LYS A 53 2.97 -7.86 12.45
N LEU A 54 3.36 -8.96 11.82
CA LEU A 54 3.49 -10.27 12.47
C LEU A 54 4.82 -10.45 13.20
N CYS A 55 5.91 -9.91 12.64
CA CYS A 55 7.28 -10.05 13.13
C CYS A 55 7.99 -8.70 13.10
N PRO A 56 7.81 -7.83 14.11
CA PRO A 56 8.32 -6.46 14.07
C PRO A 56 9.83 -6.36 13.85
N LYS A 57 10.27 -5.56 12.86
CA LYS A 57 11.69 -5.40 12.49
C LYS A 57 12.62 -5.01 13.64
N HIS A 58 12.10 -4.22 14.59
CA HIS A 58 12.88 -3.69 15.71
C HIS A 58 13.09 -4.69 16.84
N LYS A 59 12.56 -5.91 16.72
CA LYS A 59 12.73 -6.99 17.69
C LYS A 59 13.49 -8.15 17.07
N TYR A 60 14.32 -8.80 17.89
CA TYR A 60 14.97 -10.04 17.50
C TYR A 60 13.96 -11.20 17.50
N HIS A 61 13.97 -11.98 16.43
CA HIS A 61 13.14 -13.17 16.28
C HIS A 61 14.00 -14.32 15.74
N GLY A 62 13.71 -15.55 16.18
CA GLY A 62 14.37 -16.73 15.65
C GLY A 62 13.96 -17.00 14.20
N PHE A 63 14.81 -17.74 13.48
CA PHE A 63 14.57 -18.10 12.08
C PHE A 63 13.18 -18.73 11.84
N THR A 64 12.77 -19.66 12.69
CA THR A 64 11.46 -20.32 12.60
C THR A 64 10.32 -19.31 12.71
N THR A 65 10.40 -18.35 13.64
CA THR A 65 9.38 -17.31 13.81
C THR A 65 9.27 -16.42 12.58
N VAL A 66 10.40 -15.98 12.03
CA VAL A 66 10.43 -15.16 10.81
C VAL A 66 9.83 -15.95 9.63
N LYS A 67 10.23 -17.21 9.45
CA LYS A 67 9.72 -18.08 8.39
C LYS A 67 8.20 -18.27 8.49
N THR A 68 7.69 -18.51 9.69
CA THR A 68 6.24 -18.64 9.92
C THR A 68 5.51 -17.33 9.65
N ALA A 69 6.03 -16.19 10.12
CA ALA A 69 5.44 -14.88 9.86
C ALA A 69 5.36 -14.56 8.36
N VAL A 70 6.41 -14.89 7.59
CA VAL A 70 6.42 -14.72 6.13
C VAL A 70 5.37 -15.62 5.47
N ALA A 71 5.27 -16.90 5.86
CA ALA A 71 4.28 -17.82 5.30
C ALA A 71 2.83 -17.35 5.56
N ILE A 72 2.54 -16.91 6.79
CA ILE A 72 1.23 -16.36 7.16
C ILE A 72 0.96 -15.07 6.36
N ALA A 73 1.94 -14.16 6.29
CA ALA A 73 1.78 -12.90 5.55
C ALA A 73 1.47 -13.12 4.07
N VAL A 74 2.14 -14.08 3.41
CA VAL A 74 1.87 -14.43 2.01
C VAL A 74 0.46 -14.98 1.84
N ALA A 75 0.04 -15.90 2.71
CA ALA A 75 -1.30 -16.48 2.64
C ALA A 75 -2.39 -15.41 2.84
N VAL A 76 -2.19 -14.49 3.78
CA VAL A 76 -3.13 -13.40 4.09
C VAL A 76 -3.13 -12.32 3.01
N PHE A 77 -1.98 -12.04 2.41
CA PHE A 77 -1.87 -11.09 1.31
C PHE A 77 -2.67 -11.56 0.08
N ASN A 78 -2.67 -12.87 -0.19
CA ASN A 78 -3.37 -13.44 -1.34
C ASN A 78 -4.86 -13.71 -1.08
N ASP A 79 -5.22 -14.30 0.06
CA ASP A 79 -6.59 -14.78 0.31
C ASP A 79 -7.30 -14.08 1.48
N GLY A 80 -6.65 -13.08 2.08
CA GLY A 80 -7.19 -12.29 3.19
C GLY A 80 -7.46 -13.12 4.44
N THR A 81 -8.57 -12.82 5.10
CA THR A 81 -8.95 -13.45 6.38
C THR A 81 -9.23 -14.95 6.29
N LYS A 82 -9.51 -15.47 5.08
CA LYS A 82 -9.72 -16.91 4.86
C LYS A 82 -8.49 -17.72 5.26
N SER A 83 -7.30 -17.20 4.99
CA SER A 83 -6.03 -17.83 5.38
C SER A 83 -5.88 -17.96 6.88
N TYR A 84 -6.26 -16.93 7.65
CA TYR A 84 -6.23 -17.01 9.12
C TYR A 84 -7.18 -18.08 9.64
N ILE A 85 -8.39 -18.17 9.08
CA ILE A 85 -9.37 -19.19 9.48
C ILE A 85 -8.82 -20.59 9.22
N ALA A 86 -8.28 -20.84 8.02
CA ALA A 86 -7.71 -22.13 7.67
C ALA A 86 -6.54 -22.54 8.58
N ILE A 87 -5.63 -21.60 8.88
CA ILE A 87 -4.51 -21.85 9.80
C ILE A 87 -5.02 -22.16 11.22
N MET A 88 -6.02 -21.41 11.70
CA MET A 88 -6.59 -21.64 13.03
C MET A 88 -7.27 -23.01 13.11
N GLU A 89 -8.05 -23.40 12.11
CA GLU A 89 -8.73 -24.70 12.04
C GLU A 89 -7.72 -25.85 12.03
N GLU A 90 -6.63 -25.75 11.26
CA GLU A 90 -5.55 -26.74 11.23
C GLU A 90 -4.84 -26.86 12.59
N MET A 91 -4.74 -25.77 13.33
CA MET A 91 -4.21 -25.76 14.70
C MET A 91 -5.22 -26.27 15.75
N GLY A 92 -6.41 -26.73 15.34
CA GLY A 92 -7.47 -27.18 16.23
C GLY A 92 -8.18 -26.06 16.99
N LEU A 93 -7.99 -24.80 16.58
CA LEU A 93 -8.64 -23.64 17.17
C LEU A 93 -10.01 -23.44 16.52
N LYS A 94 -11.04 -23.33 17.35
CA LYS A 94 -12.41 -23.08 16.88
C LYS A 94 -12.51 -21.65 16.35
N SER A 95 -12.51 -21.49 15.03
CA SER A 95 -12.83 -20.22 14.38
C SER A 95 -14.31 -19.88 14.64
N THR A 96 -14.57 -18.81 15.38
CA THR A 96 -15.92 -18.24 15.45
C THR A 96 -16.13 -17.39 14.19
N ARG A 97 -17.19 -17.66 13.43
CA ARG A 97 -17.48 -17.06 12.11
C ARG A 97 -17.87 -15.56 12.15
N TYR A 98 -17.30 -14.77 13.06
CA TYR A 98 -17.54 -13.32 13.15
C TYR A 98 -16.71 -12.51 12.15
N PHE A 99 -15.81 -13.15 11.38
CA PHE A 99 -14.86 -12.47 10.50
C PHE A 99 -15.21 -12.52 9.00
N THR A 100 -16.34 -13.11 8.62
CA THR A 100 -16.91 -12.99 7.27
C THR A 100 -17.89 -11.82 7.24
N LYS A 101 -17.48 -10.70 6.64
CA LYS A 101 -18.40 -9.72 6.07
C LYS A 101 -18.98 -10.26 4.77
#